data_AF-A0A7W7WXU9-F1
#
_entry.id   AF-A0A7W7WXU9-F1
#
_cell.length_a   1.000
_cell.length_b   1.000
_cell.length_c   1.000
_cell.angle_alpha   90.00
_cell.angle_beta   90.00
_cell.angle_gamma   90.00
#
_symmetry.space_group_name_H-M   'P 1'
#
loop_
_entity.id
_entity.type
_entity.pdbx_description
1 polymer ?
#
loop_
_entity_poly.entity_id
_entity_poly.type
_entity_poly.pdbx_seq_one_letter_code
_entity_poly.pdbx_strand_id
1 'polypeptide(L)'
;MTALRTFDGLRLVGTLVEPDTPSTRTAVLVHGGGVTREEGGFFGRLATGLAEAGITSLRFDLRGHGESEGRQEECSLTMHLNDISVAVDLGRRETGTVHLIGTSFGGCLVAYYAARRHADVGRLVLLNPQFDYLDRYAGQKSPGTASSPTPRQSATDGHSSTTSSGSARTRSSARSSRRPSSYTAPRTRSSRWSRRGRPSRG
;
A
#
# COMPACT_ATOMS: atom_id res chain seq x y z
N MET A 1 -3.34 -2.64 22.81
CA MET A 1 -2.06 -2.85 22.10
C MET A 1 -1.98 -4.32 21.73
N THR A 2 -1.58 -4.65 20.50
CA THR A 2 -1.42 -6.01 19.98
C THR A 2 -0.07 -6.14 19.30
N ALA A 3 0.40 -7.36 19.08
CA ALA A 3 1.64 -7.62 18.37
C ALA A 3 1.41 -8.63 17.24
N LEU A 4 2.00 -8.35 16.09
CA LEU A 4 2.04 -9.27 14.96
C LEU A 4 3.46 -9.85 14.83
N ARG A 5 3.56 -11.08 14.34
CA ARG A 5 4.83 -11.73 14.02
C ARG A 5 4.95 -11.85 12.51
N THR A 6 5.97 -11.22 11.94
CA THR A 6 6.27 -11.34 10.51
C THR A 6 6.77 -12.74 10.18
N PHE A 7 6.82 -13.10 8.90
CA PHE A 7 7.33 -14.40 8.47
C PHE A 7 8.83 -14.59 8.78
N ASP A 8 9.58 -13.50 8.87
CA ASP A 8 10.99 -13.46 9.29
C ASP A 8 11.18 -13.27 10.81
N GLY A 9 10.10 -13.32 11.59
CA GLY A 9 10.14 -13.38 13.06
C GLY A 9 10.10 -12.03 13.80
N LEU A 10 10.16 -10.91 13.07
CA LEU A 10 10.08 -9.57 13.66
C LEU A 10 8.74 -9.33 14.35
N ARG A 11 8.78 -8.58 15.43
CA ARG A 11 7.61 -8.05 16.13
C ARG A 11 7.15 -6.77 15.46
N LEU A 12 5.90 -6.75 15.00
CA LEU A 12 5.22 -5.50 14.64
C LEU A 12 4.27 -5.10 15.76
N VAL A 13 4.28 -3.83 16.14
CA VAL A 13 3.38 -3.29 17.15
C VAL A 13 2.13 -2.74 16.51
N GLY A 14 0.97 -3.14 17.00
CA GLY A 14 -0.30 -2.65 16.52
C GLY A 14 -1.30 -2.27 17.60
N THR A 15 -2.38 -1.66 17.14
CA THR A 15 -3.56 -1.34 17.93
C THR A 15 -4.77 -1.91 17.20
N LEU A 16 -5.45 -2.83 17.87
CA LEU A 16 -6.77 -3.32 17.48
C LEU A 16 -7.82 -2.48 18.22
N VAL A 17 -8.81 -1.99 17.49
CA VAL A 17 -9.98 -1.30 18.04
C VAL A 17 -11.21 -2.03 17.56
N GLU A 18 -12.03 -2.49 18.49
CA GLU A 18 -13.23 -3.27 18.23
C GLU A 18 -14.47 -2.41 18.53
N PRO A 19 -15.54 -2.52 17.73
CA PRO A 19 -16.85 -1.96 18.07
C PRO A 19 -17.47 -2.69 19.27
N ASP A 20 -18.43 -2.04 19.93
CA ASP A 20 -19.19 -2.65 21.04
C ASP A 20 -20.10 -3.80 20.59
N THR A 21 -20.36 -3.92 19.29
CA THR A 21 -21.15 -4.99 18.68
C THR A 21 -20.25 -5.92 17.86
N PRO A 22 -20.61 -7.21 17.68
CA PRO A 22 -19.80 -8.12 16.88
C PRO A 22 -19.62 -7.62 15.43
N SER A 23 -18.37 -7.44 15.02
CA SER A 23 -18.05 -7.04 13.65
C SER A 23 -17.93 -8.24 12.71
N THR A 24 -18.29 -8.02 11.44
CA THR A 24 -18.04 -8.95 10.32
C THR A 24 -16.98 -8.45 9.34
N ARG A 25 -16.34 -7.32 9.67
CA ARG A 25 -15.33 -6.67 8.82
C ARG A 25 -14.22 -6.03 9.63
N THR A 26 -13.01 -6.11 9.11
CA THR A 26 -11.84 -5.43 9.69
C THR A 26 -11.21 -4.50 8.66
N ALA A 27 -11.00 -3.24 9.03
CA ALA A 27 -10.19 -2.29 8.27
C ALA A 27 -8.73 -2.34 8.76
N VAL A 28 -7.81 -2.76 7.89
CA VAL A 28 -6.37 -2.69 8.16
C VAL A 28 -5.84 -1.35 7.62
N LEU A 29 -5.28 -0.55 8.52
CA LEU A 29 -4.78 0.80 8.28
C LEU A 29 -3.25 0.77 8.18
N VAL A 30 -2.70 1.20 7.03
CA VAL A 30 -1.26 1.17 6.73
C VAL A 30 -0.75 2.60 6.54
N HIS A 31 0.15 3.00 7.44
CA HIS A 31 0.61 4.39 7.56
C HIS A 31 1.61 4.79 6.48
N GLY A 32 1.90 6.09 6.36
CA GLY A 32 2.84 6.66 5.40
C GLY A 32 4.31 6.46 5.80
N GLY A 33 5.24 6.83 4.93
CA GLY A 33 6.67 6.80 5.27
C GLY A 33 7.03 7.91 6.26
N GLY A 34 7.96 7.64 7.19
CA GLY A 34 8.46 8.64 8.14
C GLY A 34 7.50 8.97 9.29
N VAL A 35 6.41 8.23 9.42
CA VAL A 35 5.41 8.34 10.50
C VAL A 35 5.17 6.97 11.14
N THR A 36 4.22 6.89 12.06
CA THR A 36 3.85 5.65 12.79
C THR A 36 2.40 5.28 12.52
N ARG A 37 1.95 4.18 13.12
CA ARG A 37 0.56 3.68 13.06
C ARG A 37 -0.50 4.70 13.47
N GLU A 38 -0.12 5.75 14.18
CA GLU A 38 -1.07 6.80 14.56
C GLU A 38 -1.29 7.84 13.45
N GLU A 39 -0.40 7.93 12.45
CA GLU A 39 -0.49 8.87 11.31
C GLU A 39 -0.79 10.31 11.78
N GLY A 40 0.02 10.83 12.71
CA GLY A 40 -0.23 12.15 13.32
C GLY A 40 -1.57 12.25 14.08
N GLY A 41 -2.09 11.12 14.57
CA GLY A 41 -3.38 11.00 15.24
C GLY A 41 -4.57 10.83 14.30
N PHE A 42 -4.39 10.91 12.98
CA PHE A 42 -5.46 10.71 12.01
C PHE A 42 -6.02 9.28 12.06
N PHE A 43 -5.15 8.26 12.09
CA PHE A 43 -5.60 6.87 12.15
C PHE A 43 -6.26 6.51 13.48
N GLY A 44 -5.87 7.16 14.58
CA GLY A 44 -6.58 7.03 15.86
C GLY A 44 -8.03 7.50 15.75
N ARG A 45 -8.27 8.70 15.20
CA ARG A 45 -9.63 9.23 14.98
C ARG A 45 -10.44 8.39 14.00
N LEU A 46 -9.80 7.93 12.91
CA LEU A 46 -10.45 7.06 11.93
C LEU A 46 -10.85 5.71 12.56
N ALA A 47 -10.00 5.13 13.42
CA ALA A 47 -10.31 3.90 14.14
C ALA A 47 -11.53 4.07 15.07
N THR A 48 -11.66 5.21 15.75
CA THR A 48 -12.85 5.53 16.56
C THR A 48 -14.10 5.59 15.69
N GLY A 49 -14.09 6.35 14.60
CA GLY A 49 -15.25 6.45 13.70
C GLY A 49 -15.62 5.11 13.02
N LEU A 50 -14.64 4.26 12.74
CA LEU A 50 -14.89 2.90 12.25
C LEU A 50 -15.57 2.01 13.29
N ALA A 51 -15.14 2.09 14.55
CA ALA A 51 -15.75 1.36 15.65
C ALA A 51 -17.20 1.83 15.90
N GLU A 52 -17.46 3.13 15.86
CA GLU A 52 -18.82 3.68 15.93
C GLU A 52 -19.71 3.18 14.77
N ALA A 53 -19.12 2.94 13.61
CA ALA A 53 -19.78 2.36 12.43
C ALA A 53 -19.86 0.82 12.44
N GLY A 54 -19.47 0.16 13.54
CA GLY A 54 -19.53 -1.31 13.65
C GLY A 54 -18.43 -2.05 12.88
N ILE A 55 -17.29 -1.41 12.63
CA ILE A 55 -16.15 -1.98 11.89
C ILE A 55 -14.94 -2.07 12.81
N THR A 56 -14.39 -3.29 12.97
CA THR A 56 -13.10 -3.49 13.66
C THR A 56 -11.99 -2.83 12.86
N SER A 57 -11.01 -2.24 13.52
CA SER A 57 -9.84 -1.68 12.84
C SER A 57 -8.54 -2.17 13.45
N LEU A 58 -7.55 -2.41 12.59
CA LEU A 58 -6.20 -2.78 12.95
C LEU A 58 -5.23 -1.81 12.30
N ARG A 59 -4.47 -1.08 13.10
CA ARG A 59 -3.33 -0.29 12.64
C ARG A 59 -2.06 -0.81 13.27
N PHE A 60 -0.95 -0.75 12.56
CA PHE A 60 0.33 -1.25 13.05
C PHE A 60 1.47 -0.41 12.51
N ASP A 61 2.55 -0.36 13.28
CA ASP A 61 3.80 0.27 12.84
C ASP A 61 4.44 -0.67 11.82
N LEU A 62 4.70 -0.17 10.62
CA LEU A 62 5.50 -0.87 9.63
C LEU A 62 6.87 -1.23 10.23
N ARG A 63 7.49 -2.30 9.75
CA ARG A 63 8.86 -2.66 10.17
C ARG A 63 9.80 -1.45 10.08
N GLY A 64 10.66 -1.30 11.09
CA GLY A 64 11.56 -0.14 11.23
C GLY A 64 10.88 1.19 11.55
N HIS A 65 9.58 1.22 11.86
CA HIS A 65 8.87 2.43 12.27
C HIS A 65 8.30 2.29 13.69
N GLY A 66 8.11 3.42 14.36
CA GLY A 66 7.47 3.49 15.67
C GLY A 66 8.07 2.51 16.67
N GLU A 67 7.24 1.61 17.20
CA GLU A 67 7.64 0.61 18.20
C GLU A 67 7.88 -0.79 17.61
N SER A 68 7.78 -0.93 16.29
CA SER A 68 8.05 -2.17 15.56
C SER A 68 9.55 -2.42 15.40
N GLU A 69 9.93 -3.70 15.38
CA GLU A 69 11.30 -4.12 15.14
C GLU A 69 11.71 -3.92 13.66
N GLY A 70 13.01 -4.08 13.41
CA GLY A 70 13.63 -3.94 12.09
C GLY A 70 14.29 -2.58 11.87
N ARG A 71 14.94 -2.44 10.72
CA ARG A 71 15.67 -1.23 10.31
C ARG A 71 15.17 -0.77 8.93
N GLN A 72 14.85 0.51 8.78
CA GLN A 72 14.22 1.02 7.55
C GLN A 72 15.11 0.82 6.32
N GLU A 73 16.42 1.00 6.50
CA GLU A 73 17.44 0.82 5.47
C GLU A 73 17.59 -0.63 4.98
N GLU A 74 17.11 -1.61 5.75
CA GLU A 74 17.12 -3.03 5.41
C GLU A 74 15.77 -3.49 4.82
N CYS A 75 14.76 -2.62 4.78
CA CYS A 75 13.42 -2.97 4.32
C CYS A 75 13.34 -3.05 2.80
N SER A 76 12.59 -4.03 2.31
CA SER A 76 12.22 -4.17 0.90
C SER A 76 10.71 -4.07 0.71
N LEU A 77 10.28 -3.78 -0.52
CA LEU A 77 8.85 -3.79 -0.87
C LEU A 77 8.20 -5.14 -0.52
N THR A 78 8.84 -6.26 -0.85
CA THR A 78 8.32 -7.60 -0.58
C THR A 78 8.14 -7.84 0.92
N MET A 79 9.07 -7.37 1.75
CA MET A 79 8.96 -7.46 3.20
C MET A 79 7.74 -6.72 3.73
N HIS A 80 7.50 -5.49 3.27
CA HIS A 80 6.29 -4.75 3.65
C HIS A 80 5.00 -5.44 3.20
N LEU A 81 4.98 -6.04 2.01
CA LEU A 81 3.82 -6.80 1.53
C LEU A 81 3.56 -8.05 2.37
N ASN A 82 4.62 -8.72 2.84
CA ASN A 82 4.50 -9.85 3.76
C ASN A 82 3.95 -9.41 5.12
N ASP A 83 4.37 -8.26 5.64
CA ASP A 83 3.83 -7.69 6.88
C ASP A 83 2.34 -7.39 6.76
N ILE A 84 1.94 -6.80 5.63
CA ILE A 84 0.52 -6.56 5.31
C ILE A 84 -0.24 -7.89 5.23
N SER A 85 0.35 -8.94 4.65
CA SER A 85 -0.26 -10.28 4.63
C SER A 85 -0.56 -10.78 6.04
N VAL A 86 0.38 -10.63 6.98
CA VAL A 86 0.18 -11.03 8.38
C VAL A 86 -0.95 -10.23 9.04
N ALA A 87 -1.03 -8.93 8.77
CA ALA A 87 -2.12 -8.08 9.28
C ALA A 87 -3.49 -8.43 8.68
N VAL A 88 -3.54 -8.72 7.37
CA VAL A 88 -4.74 -9.21 6.67
C VAL A 88 -5.19 -10.55 7.23
N ASP A 89 -4.27 -11.48 7.45
CA ASP A 89 -4.59 -12.80 8.02
C ASP A 89 -5.14 -12.67 9.44
N LEU A 90 -4.60 -11.75 10.25
CA LEU A 90 -5.18 -11.43 11.55
C LEU A 90 -6.61 -10.89 11.42
N GLY A 91 -6.81 -9.87 10.58
CA GLY A 91 -8.14 -9.30 10.37
C GLY A 91 -9.17 -10.32 9.89
N ARG A 92 -8.77 -11.26 9.03
CA ARG A 92 -9.63 -12.35 8.55
C ARG A 92 -9.98 -13.36 9.62
N ARG A 93 -9.05 -13.68 10.53
CA ARG A 93 -9.33 -14.54 11.68
C ARG A 93 -10.34 -13.90 12.63
N GLU A 94 -10.29 -12.58 12.79
CA GLU A 94 -11.21 -11.86 13.66
C GLU A 94 -12.62 -11.75 13.07
N THR A 95 -12.75 -11.35 11.79
CA THR A 95 -14.06 -10.96 11.24
C THR A 95 -14.41 -11.56 9.87
N GLY A 96 -13.48 -12.28 9.24
CA GLY A 96 -13.67 -12.91 7.92
C GLY A 96 -13.44 -11.99 6.72
N THR A 97 -13.96 -10.76 6.74
CA THR A 97 -13.76 -9.79 5.64
C THR A 97 -12.76 -8.72 6.02
N VAL A 98 -11.77 -8.46 5.16
CA VAL A 98 -10.78 -7.39 5.38
C VAL A 98 -10.89 -6.30 4.32
N HIS A 99 -10.76 -5.06 4.75
CA HIS A 99 -10.60 -3.88 3.91
C HIS A 99 -9.21 -3.29 4.17
N LEU A 100 -8.59 -2.74 3.14
CA LEU A 100 -7.30 -2.07 3.26
C LEU A 100 -7.47 -0.57 3.10
N ILE A 101 -6.85 0.18 4.00
CA ILE A 101 -6.79 1.64 3.96
C ILE A 101 -5.32 2.02 4.05
N GLY A 102 -4.81 2.76 3.07
CA GLY A 102 -3.40 3.18 3.05
C GLY A 102 -3.23 4.64 2.70
N THR A 103 -2.25 5.27 3.33
CA THR A 103 -1.88 6.69 3.11
C THR A 103 -0.47 6.80 2.54
N SER A 104 -0.24 7.71 1.58
CA SER A 104 1.10 7.99 1.03
C SER A 104 1.86 6.70 0.63
N PHE A 105 3.00 6.40 1.26
CA PHE A 105 3.74 5.14 1.10
C PHE A 105 2.86 3.91 1.33
N GLY A 106 2.16 3.86 2.46
CA GLY A 106 1.22 2.80 2.81
C GLY A 106 0.13 2.63 1.77
N GLY A 107 -0.30 3.71 1.13
CA GLY A 107 -1.25 3.71 0.01
C GLY A 107 -0.75 2.89 -1.19
N CYS A 108 0.51 3.06 -1.57
CA CYS A 108 1.13 2.25 -2.62
C CYS A 108 1.24 0.78 -2.22
N LEU A 109 1.66 0.50 -0.98
CA LEU A 109 1.80 -0.86 -0.46
C LEU A 109 0.46 -1.61 -0.50
N VAL A 110 -0.63 -1.02 -0.01
CA VAL A 110 -1.94 -1.68 0.01
C VAL A 110 -2.53 -1.85 -1.39
N ALA A 111 -2.29 -0.90 -2.29
CA ALA A 111 -2.74 -1.01 -3.68
C ALA A 111 -2.02 -2.15 -4.39
N TYR A 112 -0.69 -2.26 -4.21
CA TYR A 112 0.11 -3.33 -4.80
C TYR A 112 -0.26 -4.69 -4.21
N TYR A 113 -0.47 -4.76 -2.89
CA TYR A 113 -0.98 -5.96 -2.23
C TYR A 113 -2.33 -6.38 -2.83
N ALA A 114 -3.30 -5.47 -2.89
CA ALA A 114 -4.62 -5.75 -3.43
C ALA A 114 -4.58 -6.16 -4.91
N ALA A 115 -3.70 -5.58 -5.73
CA ALA A 115 -3.53 -5.98 -7.12
C ALA A 115 -3.08 -7.45 -7.26
N ARG A 116 -2.23 -7.94 -6.34
CA ARG A 116 -1.72 -9.32 -6.35
C ARG A 116 -2.61 -10.32 -5.61
N ARG A 117 -3.36 -9.84 -4.62
CA ARG A 117 -4.14 -10.64 -3.66
C ARG A 117 -5.57 -10.13 -3.56
N HIS A 118 -6.19 -9.78 -4.69
CA HIS A 118 -7.52 -9.15 -4.72
C HIS A 118 -8.61 -9.97 -4.02
N ALA A 119 -8.52 -11.30 -4.04
CA ALA A 119 -9.44 -12.19 -3.33
C ALA A 119 -9.35 -12.05 -1.79
N ASP A 120 -8.26 -11.43 -1.29
CA ASP A 120 -8.02 -11.20 0.13
C ASP A 120 -8.60 -9.89 0.66
N VAL A 121 -9.04 -9.01 -0.24
CA VAL A 121 -9.39 -7.63 0.07
C VAL A 121 -10.80 -7.34 -0.42
N GLY A 122 -11.73 -7.04 0.49
CA GLY A 122 -13.10 -6.69 0.15
C GLY A 122 -13.25 -5.26 -0.41
N ARG A 123 -12.49 -4.31 0.12
CA ARG A 123 -12.47 -2.90 -0.28
C ARG A 123 -11.07 -2.32 -0.10
N LEU A 124 -10.69 -1.41 -0.99
CA LEU A 124 -9.43 -0.68 -0.96
C LEU A 124 -9.74 0.82 -0.90
N VAL A 125 -9.16 1.52 0.07
CA VAL A 125 -9.25 2.97 0.23
C VAL A 125 -7.85 3.56 0.20
N LEU A 126 -7.63 4.53 -0.67
CA LEU A 126 -6.33 5.15 -0.89
C LEU A 126 -6.40 6.63 -0.53
N LEU A 127 -5.53 7.05 0.37
CA LEU A 127 -5.45 8.43 0.85
C LEU A 127 -4.13 9.03 0.37
N ASN A 128 -4.19 9.86 -0.68
CA ASN A 128 -3.01 10.46 -1.30
C ASN A 128 -1.87 9.44 -1.57
N PRO A 129 -2.13 8.34 -2.32
CA PRO A 129 -1.15 7.27 -2.50
C PRO A 129 0.07 7.70 -3.33
N GLN A 130 1.26 7.25 -2.95
CA GLN A 130 2.51 7.54 -3.66
C GLN A 130 2.93 6.39 -4.58
N PHE A 131 2.54 6.41 -5.86
CA PHE A 131 2.92 5.36 -6.82
C PHE A 131 4.31 5.57 -7.44
N ASP A 132 4.73 6.82 -7.63
CA ASP A 132 5.93 7.16 -8.41
C ASP A 132 7.20 7.30 -7.55
N TYR A 133 7.61 6.22 -6.89
CA TYR A 133 8.84 6.22 -6.08
C TYR A 133 10.12 6.40 -6.89
N LEU A 134 10.17 5.83 -8.10
CA LEU A 134 11.36 5.91 -8.96
C LEU A 134 11.54 7.31 -9.53
N ASP A 135 10.50 7.95 -10.07
CA ASP A 135 10.65 9.28 -10.68
C ASP A 135 10.93 10.37 -9.64
N ARG A 136 10.39 10.23 -8.41
CA ARG A 136 10.56 11.21 -7.34
C ARG A 136 11.96 11.17 -6.70
N TYR A 137 12.62 10.00 -6.66
CA TYR A 137 13.91 9.82 -5.97
C TYR A 137 15.06 9.37 -6.88
N ALA A 138 14.82 8.56 -7.91
CA ALA A 138 15.84 8.22 -8.92
C ALA A 138 16.03 9.36 -9.94
N GLY A 139 15.01 10.23 -10.13
CA GLY A 139 15.10 11.44 -10.94
C GLY A 139 15.87 12.62 -10.29
N GLN A 140 16.35 12.48 -9.05
CA GLN A 140 17.16 13.48 -8.35
C GLN A 140 18.67 13.15 -8.28
N LYS A 141 19.20 12.40 -9.26
CA LYS A 141 20.62 12.45 -9.66
C LYS A 141 20.66 13.21 -11.00
N SER A 142 21.07 14.47 -11.13
CA SER A 142 22.11 15.24 -10.44
C SER A 142 21.80 16.76 -10.48
N PRO A 143 22.11 17.57 -9.46
CA PRO A 143 22.25 19.02 -9.64
C PRO A 143 23.59 19.26 -10.35
N GLY A 144 23.60 19.16 -11.68
CA GLY A 144 24.87 19.23 -12.41
C GLY A 144 24.80 19.11 -13.92
N THR A 145 23.65 19.38 -14.54
CA THR A 145 23.60 19.72 -15.97
C THR A 145 22.61 20.86 -16.15
N ALA A 146 23.01 22.06 -15.75
CA ALA A 146 22.41 23.26 -16.32
C ALA A 146 22.71 23.23 -17.82
N SER A 147 21.71 22.85 -18.62
CA SER A 147 21.70 23.20 -20.04
C SER A 147 21.68 24.72 -20.09
N SER A 148 22.82 25.32 -20.45
CA SER A 148 22.93 26.74 -20.70
C SER A 148 21.89 27.15 -21.74
N PRO A 149 21.10 28.21 -21.53
CA PRO A 149 20.18 28.69 -22.56
C PRO A 149 21.02 29.23 -23.71
N THR A 150 20.80 28.68 -24.91
CA THR A 150 21.37 29.17 -26.15
C THR A 150 20.99 30.66 -26.31
N PRO A 151 21.93 31.59 -26.57
CA PRO A 151 21.57 32.98 -26.79
C PRO A 151 20.71 33.09 -28.05
N ARG A 152 19.51 33.65 -27.91
CA ARG A 152 18.68 34.09 -29.04
C ARG A 152 19.48 35.12 -29.83
N GLN A 153 19.93 34.76 -31.03
CA GLN A 153 20.43 35.76 -31.97
C GLN A 153 19.26 36.62 -32.42
N SER A 154 19.46 37.94 -32.27
CA SER A 154 18.57 39.01 -32.69
C SER A 154 18.28 38.94 -34.18
N ALA A 155 16.99 39.01 -34.53
CA ALA A 155 16.52 39.14 -35.89
C ALA A 155 17.04 40.44 -36.53
N THR A 156 17.58 40.32 -37.74
CA THR A 156 17.58 41.38 -38.75
C THR A 156 17.16 40.77 -40.08
N ASP A 157 16.38 41.55 -40.83
CA ASP A 157 15.49 41.13 -41.91
C ASP A 157 16.17 40.63 -43.18
N GLY A 158 15.45 39.80 -43.94
CA GLY A 158 15.80 39.44 -45.31
C GLY A 158 14.74 38.54 -45.97
N HIS A 159 13.91 39.15 -46.82
CA HIS A 159 12.90 38.47 -47.63
C HIS A 159 13.52 37.50 -48.65
N SER A 160 12.97 36.29 -48.78
CA SER A 160 12.65 35.70 -50.10
C SER A 160 11.88 34.38 -49.96
N SER A 161 10.81 34.29 -50.73
CA SER A 161 9.90 33.18 -50.94
C SER A 161 10.56 31.89 -51.46
N THR A 162 10.11 30.73 -51.00
CA THR A 162 9.73 29.60 -51.88
C THR A 162 9.03 28.48 -51.11
N THR A 163 8.08 27.87 -51.81
CA THR A 163 7.19 26.76 -51.47
C THR A 163 7.92 25.42 -51.36
N SER A 164 7.52 24.54 -50.43
CA SER A 164 7.11 23.16 -50.78
C SER A 164 6.68 22.33 -49.56
N SER A 165 5.61 21.59 -49.81
CA SER A 165 4.93 20.53 -49.06
C SER A 165 5.76 19.33 -48.61
N GLY A 166 5.28 18.60 -47.60
CA GLY A 166 5.57 17.16 -47.40
C GLY A 166 5.65 16.76 -45.93
N SER A 167 4.53 16.38 -45.29
CA SER A 167 4.02 15.00 -45.17
C SER A 167 4.48 14.28 -43.89
N ALA A 168 3.51 14.07 -43.00
CA ALA A 168 3.58 13.30 -41.79
C ALA A 168 3.71 11.79 -42.07
N ARG A 169 4.47 11.08 -41.23
CA ARG A 169 4.37 9.62 -41.10
C ARG A 169 4.30 9.24 -39.62
N THR A 170 3.08 8.91 -39.19
CA THR A 170 2.78 8.16 -37.98
C THR A 170 3.07 6.67 -38.23
N ARG A 171 3.68 5.98 -37.26
CA ARG A 171 3.71 4.51 -37.21
C ARG A 171 3.06 4.09 -35.89
N SER A 172 1.86 3.52 -36.02
CA SER A 172 1.17 2.72 -35.03
C SER A 172 1.77 1.31 -35.02
N SER A 173 2.05 0.75 -33.84
CA SER A 173 2.27 -0.69 -33.68
C SER A 173 1.36 -1.22 -32.57
N ALA A 174 0.47 -2.10 -33.01
CA ALA A 174 -0.58 -2.71 -32.22
C ALA A 174 -0.08 -3.74 -31.20
N ARG A 175 -0.91 -3.86 -30.17
CA ARG A 175 -0.88 -4.72 -28.99
C ARG A 175 -1.06 -6.20 -29.36
N SER A 176 -0.28 -7.09 -28.75
CA SER A 176 -0.53 -8.55 -28.76
C SER A 176 -0.71 -9.04 -27.33
N SER A 177 -1.96 -9.39 -26.99
CA SER A 177 -2.38 -10.00 -25.74
C SER A 177 -2.20 -11.52 -25.78
N ARG A 178 -1.53 -12.09 -24.78
CA ARG A 178 -1.59 -13.53 -24.48
C ARG A 178 -1.93 -13.74 -23.00
N ARG A 179 -3.03 -14.46 -22.75
CA ARG A 179 -3.44 -15.03 -21.45
C ARG A 179 -2.71 -16.36 -21.19
N PRO A 180 -2.48 -16.71 -19.92
CA PRO A 180 -2.61 -18.11 -19.48
C PRO A 180 -3.57 -18.19 -18.28
N SER A 181 -4.62 -19.02 -18.37
CA SER A 181 -4.70 -20.44 -17.97
C SER A 181 -4.94 -20.64 -16.47
N SER A 182 -6.08 -21.24 -16.16
CA SER A 182 -6.69 -21.46 -14.84
C SER A 182 -5.92 -22.46 -13.98
N TYR A 183 -5.76 -22.15 -12.70
CA TYR A 183 -5.19 -23.03 -11.67
C TYR A 183 -6.27 -23.52 -10.71
N THR A 184 -6.27 -24.83 -10.43
CA THR A 184 -7.25 -25.53 -9.57
C THR A 184 -6.64 -25.80 -8.19
N ALA A 185 -7.35 -25.45 -7.12
CA ALA A 185 -6.90 -25.62 -5.73
C ALA A 185 -7.22 -27.03 -5.15
N PRO A 186 -6.38 -27.59 -4.25
CA PRO A 186 -6.74 -28.78 -3.48
C PRO A 186 -7.48 -28.46 -2.18
N ARG A 187 -8.34 -29.41 -1.77
CA ARG A 187 -9.29 -29.34 -0.65
C ARG A 187 -8.62 -29.44 0.73
N THR A 188 -9.34 -28.86 1.69
CA THR A 188 -9.10 -28.63 3.13
C THR A 188 -8.69 -29.83 3.99
N ARG A 189 -7.98 -29.56 5.09
CA ARG A 189 -8.05 -30.36 6.33
C ARG A 189 -8.20 -29.44 7.54
N SER A 190 -9.35 -29.51 8.21
CA SER A 190 -9.69 -28.76 9.42
C SER A 190 -9.01 -29.37 10.66
N SER A 191 -8.28 -28.58 11.44
CA SER A 191 -7.86 -28.94 12.79
C SER A 191 -8.61 -28.08 13.82
N ARG A 192 -9.47 -28.73 14.60
CA ARG A 192 -10.17 -28.20 15.78
C ARG A 192 -9.14 -28.00 16.88
N TRP A 193 -9.05 -26.79 17.45
CA TRP A 193 -8.41 -26.56 18.74
C TRP A 193 -9.42 -26.06 19.77
N SER A 194 -9.29 -26.64 20.96
CA SER A 194 -10.21 -26.54 22.09
C SER A 194 -10.08 -25.19 22.82
N ARG A 195 -11.24 -24.55 23.08
CA ARG A 195 -11.34 -23.41 24.00
C ARG A 195 -11.14 -23.93 25.43
N ARG A 196 -10.12 -23.44 26.13
CA ARG A 196 -10.00 -23.56 27.59
C ARG A 196 -10.63 -22.34 28.27
N GLY A 197 -11.24 -22.62 29.42
CA GLY A 197 -12.29 -21.83 30.06
C GLY A 197 -11.86 -20.48 30.63
N ARG A 198 -12.85 -19.58 30.72
CA ARG A 198 -12.87 -18.42 31.61
C ARG A 198 -13.05 -18.88 33.06
N PRO A 199 -12.43 -18.24 34.06
CA PRO A 199 -12.88 -18.33 35.43
C PRO A 199 -14.06 -17.39 35.68
N SER A 200 -15.07 -17.89 36.37
CA SER A 200 -16.21 -17.17 36.92
C SER A 200 -15.78 -16.21 38.04
N ARG A 201 -16.47 -15.07 38.11
CA ARG A 201 -16.39 -14.11 39.20
C ARG A 201 -16.95 -14.74 40.50
N GLY A 202 -16.25 -14.53 41.59
CA GLY A 202 -16.75 -14.56 42.97
C GLY A 202 -16.34 -13.26 43.63
#